data_AF-A0A7S2ATC2-F1
#
_entry.id   AF-A0A7S2ATC2-F1
#
_cell.length_a   1.000
_cell.length_b   1.000
_cell.length_c   1.000
_cell.angle_alpha   90.00
_cell.angle_beta   90.00
_cell.angle_gamma   90.00
#
_symmetry.space_group_name_H-M   'P 1'
#
loop_
_entity.id
_entity.type
_entity.pdbx_description
1 polymer ?
#
loop_
_entity_poly.entity_id
_entity_poly.type
_entity_poly.pdbx_seq_one_letter_code
_entity_poly.pdbx_strand_id
1 'polypeptide(L)'
;NGGDGLDNESIEWYGNDILPDALQLARRDVPGGQFILGDSANLTGFVPFPATFDGAICGYIEPLRADAVKDWFGNWVSQMTHLVRPGGFVCVGAVQAELVPSDGSEPLGPDWWR
;
A
#
# COMPACT_ATOMS: atom_id res chain seq x y z
N ASN A 1 -8.00 -1.26 44.27
CA ASN A 1 -7.72 -0.21 43.27
C ASN A 1 -6.90 -0.83 42.15
N GLY A 2 -7.59 -1.50 41.23
CA GLY A 2 -6.98 -2.08 40.04
C GLY A 2 -6.59 -0.95 39.10
N GLY A 3 -5.32 -0.95 38.69
CA GLY A 3 -4.86 -0.06 37.64
C GLY A 3 -5.38 -0.59 36.31
N ASP A 4 -6.13 0.24 35.61
CA ASP A 4 -6.48 0.02 34.21
C ASP A 4 -5.20 0.01 33.39
N GLY A 5 -4.64 -1.19 33.20
CA GLY A 5 -3.57 -1.47 32.26
C GLY A 5 -4.11 -1.32 30.83
N LEU A 6 -4.31 -0.08 30.41
CA LEU A 6 -4.23 0.25 29.00
C LEU A 6 -2.75 0.42 28.70
N ASP A 7 -2.09 -0.73 28.55
CA ASP A 7 -0.78 -0.78 27.95
C ASP A 7 -0.91 -0.03 26.61
N ASN A 8 -0.13 1.05 26.44
CA ASN A 8 -0.05 1.75 25.15
C ASN A 8 0.42 0.72 24.12
N GLU A 9 -0.50 0.08 23.41
CA GLU A 9 -0.17 -0.87 22.36
C GLU A 9 0.65 -0.12 21.30
N SER A 10 1.94 -0.45 21.22
CA SER A 10 2.84 0.17 20.27
C SER A 10 2.46 -0.29 18.87
N ILE A 11 2.15 0.65 17.98
CA ILE A 11 1.91 0.34 16.57
C ILE A 11 3.23 -0.09 15.92
N GLU A 12 3.27 -1.29 15.36
CA GLU A 12 4.38 -1.73 14.52
C GLU A 12 4.17 -1.28 13.08
N TRP A 13 5.14 -0.53 12.55
CA TRP A 13 5.08 -0.02 11.18
C TRP A 13 5.97 -0.81 10.25
N TYR A 14 5.39 -1.21 9.12
CA TYR A 14 6.09 -1.83 8.01
C TYR A 14 5.79 -1.02 6.75
N GLY A 15 6.78 -0.83 5.88
CA GLY A 15 6.58 -0.09 4.65
C GLY A 15 7.55 -0.48 3.56
N ASN A 16 7.16 -0.23 2.32
CA ASN A 16 8.00 -0.40 1.15
C ASN A 16 7.88 0.80 0.21
N ASP A 17 8.91 0.99 -0.60
CA ASP A 17 8.93 1.96 -1.69
C ASP A 17 9.96 1.51 -2.72
N ILE A 18 9.80 1.93 -3.98
CA ILE A 18 10.78 1.74 -5.04
C ILE A 18 11.90 2.79 -4.98
N LEU A 19 11.68 3.91 -4.28
CA LEU A 19 12.60 5.02 -4.13
C LEU A 19 13.41 4.89 -2.83
N PRO A 20 14.75 4.69 -2.91
CA PRO A 20 15.59 4.57 -1.71
C PRO A 20 15.51 5.78 -0.77
N ASP A 21 15.35 6.99 -1.32
CA ASP A 21 15.30 8.23 -0.53
C ASP A 21 14.00 8.33 0.29
N ALA A 22 12.88 7.84 -0.25
CA ALA A 22 11.61 7.77 0.48
C ALA A 22 11.75 6.88 1.73
N LEU A 23 12.47 5.76 1.62
CA LEU A 23 12.73 4.86 2.75
C LEU A 23 13.65 5.49 3.80
N GLN A 24 14.58 6.35 3.40
CA GLN A 24 15.43 7.07 4.35
C GLN A 24 14.60 8.07 5.17
N LEU A 25 13.68 8.79 4.53
CA LEU A 25 12.74 9.69 5.20
C LEU A 25 11.81 8.91 6.15
N ALA A 26 11.25 7.79 5.69
CA ALA A 26 10.38 6.94 6.51
C ALA A 26 11.09 6.40 7.77
N ARG A 27 12.33 5.92 7.63
CA ARG A 27 13.14 5.44 8.78
C ARG A 27 13.48 6.56 9.77
N ARG A 28 13.63 7.79 9.30
CA ARG A 28 13.86 8.97 10.15
C ARG A 28 12.59 9.33 10.93
N ASP A 29 11.44 9.32 10.25
CA ASP A 29 10.17 9.85 10.80
C ASP A 29 9.39 8.81 11.61
N VAL A 30 9.65 7.52 11.40
CA VAL A 30 9.04 6.40 12.14
C VAL A 30 10.15 5.54 12.78
N PRO A 31 10.69 5.97 13.94
CA PRO A 31 11.68 5.18 14.67
C PRO A 31 11.15 3.79 15.04
N GLY A 32 11.92 2.75 14.73
CA GLY A 32 11.53 1.35 14.99
C GLY A 32 10.70 0.71 13.87
N GLY A 33 10.28 1.45 12.84
CA GLY A 33 9.60 0.88 11.67
C GLY A 33 10.53 0.05 10.78
N GLN A 34 9.96 -0.97 10.14
CA GLN A 34 10.66 -1.85 9.21
C GLN A 34 10.37 -1.45 7.76
N PHE A 35 11.37 -0.89 7.08
CA PHE A 35 11.21 -0.35 5.74
C PHE A 35 12.12 -1.07 4.73
N ILE A 36 11.56 -1.46 3.58
CA ILE A 36 12.24 -2.28 2.57
C ILE A 36 12.13 -1.66 1.17
N LEU A 37 13.16 -1.87 0.35
CA LEU A 37 13.14 -1.46 -1.05
C LEU A 37 12.42 -2.52 -1.88
N GLY A 38 11.35 -2.13 -2.58
CA GLY A 38 10.58 -3.08 -3.36
C GLY A 38 9.34 -2.49 -4.02
N ASP A 39 8.94 -3.12 -5.12
CA ASP A 39 7.73 -2.78 -5.89
C ASP A 39 6.49 -3.33 -5.19
N SER A 40 5.54 -2.44 -4.90
CA SER A 40 4.25 -2.81 -4.30
C SER A 40 3.44 -3.77 -5.18
N ALA A 41 3.68 -3.84 -6.49
CA ALA A 41 3.08 -4.88 -7.33
C ALA A 41 3.57 -6.31 -7.00
N ASN A 42 4.58 -6.47 -6.15
CA ASN A 42 5.17 -7.76 -5.76
C ASN A 42 5.46 -7.87 -4.26
N LEU A 43 4.57 -7.37 -3.39
CA LEU A 43 4.79 -7.32 -1.93
C LEU A 43 5.10 -8.69 -1.31
N THR A 44 4.43 -9.76 -1.75
CA THR A 44 4.64 -11.11 -1.21
C THR A 44 6.03 -11.68 -1.49
N GLY A 45 6.78 -11.10 -2.43
CA GLY A 45 8.15 -11.51 -2.75
C GLY A 45 9.19 -11.09 -1.71
N PHE A 46 8.88 -10.11 -0.86
CA PHE A 46 9.87 -9.52 0.05
C PHE A 46 9.33 -9.14 1.44
N VAL A 47 8.00 -9.13 1.64
CA VAL A 47 7.41 -9.08 2.98
C VAL A 47 7.40 -10.51 3.54
N PRO A 48 8.01 -10.78 4.71
CA PRO A 48 8.06 -12.13 5.27
C PRO A 48 6.66 -12.70 5.45
N PHE A 49 6.41 -13.95 5.01
CA PHE A 49 5.13 -14.62 5.17
C PHE A 49 5.20 -15.73 6.24
N PRO A 50 4.18 -15.87 7.13
CA PRO A 50 2.98 -15.04 7.22
C PRO A 50 3.20 -13.79 8.10
N ALA A 51 3.35 -12.63 7.49
CA ALA A 51 3.03 -11.36 8.15
C ALA A 51 1.51 -11.18 8.03
N THR A 52 0.83 -11.12 9.17
CA THR A 52 -0.62 -10.92 9.24
C THR A 52 -0.88 -9.56 9.86
N PHE A 53 -0.91 -8.51 9.04
CA PHE A 53 -1.15 -7.15 9.50
C PHE A 53 -2.63 -6.93 9.85
N ASP A 54 -2.91 -6.02 10.77
CA ASP A 54 -4.26 -5.55 11.07
C ASP A 54 -4.85 -4.71 9.92
N GLY A 55 -3.98 -4.03 9.17
CA GLY A 55 -4.36 -3.35 7.95
C GLY A 55 -3.19 -2.96 7.07
N ALA A 56 -3.50 -2.61 5.82
CA ALA A 56 -2.55 -2.14 4.83
C ALA A 56 -3.08 -0.85 4.19
N ILE A 57 -2.23 0.16 4.08
CA ILE A 57 -2.60 1.50 3.59
C ILE A 57 -1.63 1.89 2.48
N CYS A 58 -2.14 2.51 1.43
CA CYS A 58 -1.34 3.22 0.46
C CYS A 58 -2.05 4.50 0.03
N GLY A 59 -1.34 5.62 0.04
CA GLY A 59 -1.95 6.95 -0.03
C GLY A 59 -1.95 7.62 -1.40
N TYR A 60 -1.08 7.21 -2.33
CA TYR A 60 -0.98 7.84 -3.65
C TYR A 60 -0.28 6.92 -4.64
N ILE A 61 -0.89 6.75 -5.82
CA ILE A 61 -0.27 6.05 -6.94
C ILE A 61 -0.55 6.85 -8.22
N GLU A 62 0.52 7.11 -8.97
CA GLU A 62 0.42 7.62 -10.33
C GLU A 62 0.69 6.47 -11.32
N PRO A 63 -0.36 5.91 -11.95
CA PRO A 63 -0.17 4.90 -12.98
C PRO A 63 0.49 5.51 -14.22
N LEU A 64 1.62 4.94 -14.65
CA LEU A 64 2.36 5.43 -15.81
C LEU A 64 1.62 5.21 -17.15
N ARG A 65 0.66 4.28 -17.20
CA ARG A 65 -0.13 3.96 -18.40
C ARG A 65 -1.53 3.49 -18.05
N ALA A 66 -2.55 4.05 -18.70
CA ALA A 66 -3.95 3.70 -18.46
C ALA A 66 -4.34 2.31 -19.02
N ASP A 67 -3.63 1.81 -20.03
CA ASP A 67 -3.92 0.54 -20.71
C ASP A 67 -3.70 -0.69 -19.80
N ALA A 68 -2.71 -0.63 -18.91
CA ALA A 68 -2.37 -1.71 -17.97
C ALA A 68 -2.86 -1.44 -16.54
N VAL A 69 -3.51 -0.31 -16.30
CA VAL A 69 -3.75 0.19 -14.94
C VAL A 69 -4.67 -0.71 -14.13
N LYS A 70 -5.72 -1.29 -14.75
CA LYS A 70 -6.68 -2.13 -14.05
C LYS A 70 -6.04 -3.43 -13.57
N ASP A 71 -5.28 -4.09 -14.45
CA ASP A 71 -4.59 -5.33 -14.12
C ASP A 71 -3.51 -5.10 -13.07
N TRP A 72 -2.74 -4.04 -13.23
CA TRP A 72 -1.70 -3.67 -12.27
C TRP A 72 -2.29 -3.29 -10.91
N PHE A 73 -3.36 -2.48 -10.88
CA PHE A 73 -4.05 -2.08 -9.66
C PHE A 73 -4.73 -3.28 -8.98
N GLY A 74 -5.41 -4.13 -9.74
CA GLY A 74 -6.04 -5.35 -9.23
C GLY A 74 -5.02 -6.33 -8.64
N ASN A 75 -3.89 -6.54 -9.32
CA ASN A 75 -2.79 -7.33 -8.77
C ASN A 75 -2.25 -6.71 -7.47
N TRP A 76 -2.05 -5.40 -7.45
CA TRP A 76 -1.53 -4.72 -6.28
C TRP A 76 -2.47 -4.80 -5.06
N VAL A 77 -3.76 -4.53 -5.24
CA VAL A 77 -4.77 -4.71 -4.18
C VAL A 77 -4.77 -6.17 -3.70
N SER A 78 -4.68 -7.12 -4.64
CA SER A 78 -4.55 -8.54 -4.30
C SER A 78 -3.32 -8.81 -3.43
N GLN A 79 -2.14 -8.28 -3.78
CA GLN A 79 -0.92 -8.41 -2.95
C GLN A 79 -1.14 -7.87 -1.53
N MET A 80 -1.77 -6.70 -1.37
CA MET A 80 -2.07 -6.14 -0.04
C MET A 80 -3.03 -7.03 0.76
N THR A 81 -4.08 -7.56 0.12
CA THR A 81 -5.05 -8.43 0.81
C THR A 81 -4.42 -9.73 1.33
N HIS A 82 -3.38 -10.24 0.69
CA HIS A 82 -2.66 -11.44 1.16
C HIS A 82 -1.84 -11.19 2.44
N LEU A 83 -1.51 -9.93 2.73
CA LEU A 83 -0.74 -9.55 3.92
C LEU A 83 -1.63 -9.23 5.11
N VAL A 84 -2.91 -8.90 4.87
CA VAL A 84 -3.85 -8.49 5.91
C VAL A 84 -4.57 -9.73 6.46
N ARG A 85 -4.68 -9.81 7.79
CA ARG A 85 -5.38 -10.91 8.46
C ARG A 85 -6.88 -10.91 8.10
N PRO A 86 -7.58 -12.06 8.20
CA PRO A 86 -9.04 -12.08 8.08
C PRO A 86 -9.71 -11.07 9.03
N GLY A 87 -10.57 -10.21 8.48
CA GLY A 87 -11.24 -9.14 9.24
C GLY A 87 -10.44 -7.84 9.39
N GLY A 88 -9.20 -7.77 8.89
CA GLY A 88 -8.44 -6.53 8.78
C GLY A 88 -8.89 -5.66 7.60
N PHE A 89 -8.17 -4.55 7.39
CA PHE A 89 -8.59 -3.51 6.44
C PHE A 89 -7.53 -3.25 5.36
N VAL A 90 -7.98 -3.02 4.12
CA VAL A 90 -7.13 -2.49 3.04
C VAL A 90 -7.68 -1.12 2.65
N CYS A 91 -6.82 -0.10 2.72
CA CYS A 91 -7.16 1.27 2.36
C CYS A 91 -6.28 1.75 1.21
N VAL A 92 -6.92 2.16 0.11
CA VAL A 92 -6.26 2.70 -1.07
C VAL A 92 -6.70 4.15 -1.25
N GLY A 93 -5.74 5.07 -1.16
CA GLY A 93 -5.91 6.51 -1.29
C GLY A 93 -5.42 7.03 -2.64
N ALA A 94 -6.08 8.09 -3.11
CA ALA A 94 -5.76 8.87 -4.30
C ALA A 94 -5.41 8.03 -5.53
N VAL A 95 -6.44 7.39 -6.07
CA VAL A 95 -6.48 6.92 -7.44
C VAL A 95 -6.69 8.15 -8.33
N GLN A 96 -5.83 8.39 -9.32
CA GLN A 96 -5.97 9.51 -10.26
C GLN A 96 -7.40 9.56 -10.81
N ALA A 97 -8.11 10.69 -10.60
CA ALA A 97 -9.54 10.81 -10.88
C ALA A 97 -9.87 10.64 -12.38
N GLU A 98 -8.93 11.03 -13.23
CA GLU A 98 -8.97 10.80 -14.67
C GLU A 98 -7.66 10.16 -15.10
N LEU A 99 -7.79 9.04 -15.79
CA LEU A 99 -6.68 8.34 -16.40
C LEU A 99 -6.73 8.60 -17.88
N VAL A 100 -5.72 9.28 -18.41
CA VAL A 100 -5.61 9.57 -19.84
C VAL A 100 -4.70 8.53 -20.48
N PRO A 101 -5.23 7.64 -21.34
CA PRO A 101 -4.41 6.68 -22.07
C PRO A 101 -3.41 7.36 -23.01
N SER A 102 -2.18 6.83 -23.06
CA SER A 102 -1.12 7.34 -23.94
C SER A 102 -1.35 7.03 -25.42
N ASP A 103 -2.30 6.15 -25.73
CA ASP A 103 -2.66 5.73 -27.09
C ASP A 103 -3.75 6.59 -27.74
N GLY A 104 -4.23 7.62 -27.03
CA GLY A 104 -5.28 8.53 -27.51
C GLY A 104 -6.71 7.97 -27.38
N SER A 105 -6.89 6.86 -26.67
CA SER A 105 -8.23 6.40 -26.29
C SER A 105 -8.89 7.32 -25.25
N GLU A 106 -10.22 7.20 -25.12
CA GLU A 106 -11.01 8.04 -24.23
C GLU A 106 -10.53 7.93 -22.77
N PRO A 107 -10.43 9.04 -22.03
CA PRO A 107 -10.08 9.02 -20.61
C PRO A 107 -11.00 8.11 -19.81
N LEU A 108 -10.43 7.34 -18.88
CA LEU A 108 -11.22 6.56 -17.95
C LEU A 108 -11.77 7.51 -16.87
N GLY A 109 -13.09 7.54 -16.72
CA GLY A 109 -13.79 8.40 -15.74
C GLY A 109 -13.53 8.00 -14.28
N PRO A 110 -14.12 8.73 -13.31
CA PRO A 110 -13.78 8.64 -11.88
C PRO A 110 -14.06 7.30 -11.21
N ASP A 111 -14.79 6.41 -11.87
CA ASP A 111 -15.16 5.06 -11.40
C ASP A 111 -14.41 3.95 -12.14
N TRP A 112 -13.29 4.26 -12.83
CA TRP A 112 -12.55 3.27 -13.62
C TRP A 112 -12.05 2.06 -12.81
N TRP A 113 -11.86 2.25 -11.51
CA TRP A 113 -11.39 1.28 -10.53
C TRP A 113 -12.50 0.35 -10.00
N ARG A 114 -13.76 0.58 -10.39
CA ARG A 114 -14.89 -0.33 -10.09
C ARG A 114 -14.94 -1.52 -11.05
#